data_AF-A0A1F2P805-F1
#
_entry.id   AF-A0A1F2P805-F1
#
_cell.length_a   1.000
_cell.length_b   1.000
_cell.length_c   1.000
_cell.angle_alpha   90.00
_cell.angle_beta   90.00
_cell.angle_gamma   90.00
#
_symmetry.space_group_name_H-M   'P 1'
#
loop_
_entity.id
_entity.type
_entity.pdbx_description
1 polymer ?
#
loop_
_entity_poly.entity_id
_entity_poly.type
_entity_poly.pdbx_seq_one_letter_code
_entity_poly.pdbx_strand_id
1 'polypeptide(L)'
;MDCRETPGFGIGGGLAQKGTLSEAENPEIVVVAMSPIARHVTKPVCEITYGIREAGIQTSVLVLEAGMGLPRDAPGGASMGICGITPKEVAQINRHKLVLLHLGNIPSHFIYKTRTFLKNVTIPAIVICQAPVEFKQFADIKIRVRDFPQDDAVTKGELVDVVTGVIRGETVPAVKLEEIIRKVKYWYSVYYPADYATRRWDAVGRACRRVEVC
;
A
#
# COMPACT_ATOMS: atom_id res chain seq x y z
N MET A 1 -7.27 -16.47 -3.72
CA MET A 1 -6.58 -15.73 -4.80
C MET A 1 -5.22 -15.33 -4.30
N ASP A 2 -4.18 -16.02 -4.78
CA ASP A 2 -2.79 -15.57 -4.65
C ASP A 2 -2.60 -14.31 -5.51
N CYS A 3 -1.64 -13.43 -5.20
CA CYS A 3 -1.36 -12.23 -6.00
C CYS A 3 -0.64 -12.56 -7.33
N ARG A 4 -1.00 -13.69 -7.95
CA ARG A 4 -0.39 -14.25 -9.14
C ARG A 4 -1.35 -14.11 -10.31
N GLU A 5 -1.07 -13.18 -11.21
CA GLU A 5 -1.64 -13.26 -12.56
C GLU A 5 -0.75 -14.16 -13.43
N THR A 6 -1.33 -15.29 -13.84
CA THR A 6 -0.90 -16.25 -14.88
C THR A 6 0.01 -17.42 -14.45
N PRO A 7 -0.33 -18.68 -14.80
CA PRO A 7 0.49 -19.86 -14.49
C PRO A 7 1.70 -19.94 -15.44
N GLY A 8 2.89 -19.65 -14.91
CA GLY A 8 4.13 -20.06 -15.56
C GLY A 8 4.32 -21.57 -15.42
N PHE A 9 4.36 -22.31 -16.54
CA PHE A 9 4.66 -23.74 -16.60
C PHE A 9 6.05 -24.02 -15.98
N GLY A 10 6.08 -24.56 -14.76
CA GLY A 10 7.29 -24.97 -14.06
C GLY A 10 7.09 -25.03 -12.55
N ILE A 11 7.90 -25.81 -11.83
CA ILE A 11 7.87 -26.04 -10.37
C ILE A 11 8.38 -24.78 -9.60
N GLY A 12 8.07 -23.59 -10.10
CA GLY A 12 8.50 -22.27 -9.62
C GLY A 12 7.52 -21.18 -10.04
N GLY A 13 6.22 -21.42 -9.79
CA GLY A 13 5.09 -20.59 -10.22
C GLY A 13 5.31 -19.08 -10.07
N GLY A 14 5.27 -18.40 -11.22
CA GLY A 14 5.74 -17.04 -11.48
C GLY A 14 5.29 -16.00 -10.45
N LEU A 15 6.25 -15.18 -10.04
CA LEU A 15 6.01 -13.95 -9.27
C LEU A 15 5.09 -13.00 -10.07
N ALA A 16 4.33 -12.17 -9.37
CA ALA A 16 3.55 -11.09 -9.98
C ALA A 16 4.43 -10.29 -10.96
N GLN A 17 3.91 -9.92 -12.13
CA GLN A 17 4.70 -9.21 -13.13
C GLN A 17 4.73 -7.70 -12.84
N LYS A 18 5.72 -6.99 -13.40
CA LYS A 18 5.80 -5.53 -13.30
C LYS A 18 4.60 -4.89 -14.03
N GLY A 19 4.04 -3.81 -13.47
CA GLY A 19 2.96 -3.04 -14.09
C GLY A 19 1.59 -3.73 -14.12
N THR A 20 1.37 -4.77 -13.31
CA THR A 20 0.10 -5.49 -13.24
C THR A 20 -0.78 -4.99 -12.11
N LEU A 21 -2.10 -5.01 -12.35
CA LEU A 21 -3.13 -4.69 -11.38
C LEU A 21 -4.05 -5.91 -11.22
N SER A 22 -4.07 -6.49 -10.03
CA SER A 22 -5.13 -7.42 -9.62
C SER A 22 -6.25 -6.59 -9.00
N GLU A 23 -7.25 -6.24 -9.80
CA GLU A 23 -8.35 -5.35 -9.41
C GLU A 23 -9.44 -6.13 -8.65
N ALA A 24 -9.93 -5.56 -7.55
CA ALA A 24 -11.15 -6.02 -6.89
C ALA A 24 -12.39 -5.49 -7.63
N GLU A 25 -13.53 -6.18 -7.51
CA GLU A 25 -14.79 -5.78 -8.14
C GLU A 25 -15.19 -4.34 -7.76
N ASN A 26 -15.01 -3.98 -6.48
CA ASN A 26 -15.18 -2.63 -5.98
C ASN A 26 -13.84 -2.10 -5.46
N PRO A 27 -13.23 -1.09 -6.11
CA PRO A 27 -11.89 -0.62 -5.76
C PRO A 27 -11.94 0.24 -4.49
N GLU A 28 -11.76 -0.38 -3.33
CA GLU A 28 -11.73 0.35 -2.06
C GLU A 28 -10.32 0.61 -1.59
N ILE A 29 -9.54 -0.45 -1.44
CA ILE A 29 -8.16 -0.39 -1.00
C ILE A 29 -7.27 -0.83 -2.14
N VAL A 30 -6.12 -0.20 -2.31
CA VAL A 30 -5.06 -0.71 -3.20
C VAL A 30 -3.77 -0.87 -2.41
N VAL A 31 -3.21 -2.07 -2.44
CA VAL A 31 -1.86 -2.32 -1.92
C VAL A 31 -0.87 -2.20 -3.05
N VAL A 32 0.06 -1.25 -2.94
CA VAL A 32 1.08 -0.99 -3.94
C VAL A 32 2.36 -1.72 -3.57
N ALA A 33 2.77 -2.64 -4.44
CA ALA A 33 4.02 -3.36 -4.35
C ALA A 33 5.10 -2.73 -5.23
N MET A 34 6.33 -2.75 -4.76
CA MET A 34 7.48 -2.39 -5.59
C MET A 34 7.71 -3.45 -6.67
N SER A 35 8.29 -3.07 -7.81
CA SER A 35 8.66 -3.99 -8.88
C SER A 35 9.49 -5.16 -8.34
N PRO A 36 9.11 -6.41 -8.66
CA PRO A 36 9.76 -7.59 -8.12
C PRO A 36 11.15 -7.75 -8.70
N ILE A 37 12.06 -8.08 -7.78
CA ILE A 37 13.43 -8.56 -7.98
C ILE A 37 13.71 -9.55 -6.85
N ALA A 38 14.84 -10.24 -6.89
CA ALA A 38 15.25 -11.16 -5.82
C ALA A 38 15.12 -10.56 -4.39
N ARG A 39 15.31 -9.24 -4.25
CA ARG A 39 15.17 -8.50 -2.96
C ARG A 39 13.78 -7.90 -2.69
N HIS A 40 12.85 -7.97 -3.63
CA HIS A 40 11.48 -7.44 -3.55
C HIS A 40 10.47 -8.58 -3.71
N VAL A 41 10.60 -9.61 -2.85
CA VAL A 41 9.63 -10.69 -2.79
C VAL A 41 8.34 -10.16 -2.18
N THR A 42 7.22 -10.30 -2.90
CA THR A 42 5.92 -9.70 -2.55
C THR A 42 5.15 -10.46 -1.48
N LYS A 43 5.79 -11.36 -0.72
CA LYS A 43 5.12 -12.18 0.29
C LYS A 43 4.31 -11.36 1.31
N PRO A 44 4.86 -10.27 1.91
CA PRO A 44 4.06 -9.41 2.78
C PRO A 44 2.85 -8.79 2.09
N VAL A 45 2.98 -8.39 0.83
CA VAL A 45 1.87 -7.81 0.06
C VAL A 45 0.74 -8.83 -0.06
N CYS A 46 1.04 -10.09 -0.37
CA CYS A 46 0.04 -11.15 -0.45
C CYS A 46 -0.69 -11.35 0.89
N GLU A 47 0.06 -11.44 2.00
CA GLU A 47 -0.51 -11.67 3.33
C GLU A 47 -1.35 -10.47 3.80
N ILE A 48 -0.89 -9.24 3.54
CA ILE A 48 -1.62 -8.00 3.85
C ILE A 48 -2.92 -7.95 3.06
N THR A 49 -2.86 -8.15 1.74
CA THR A 49 -4.05 -8.17 0.89
C THR A 49 -5.04 -9.25 1.34
N TYR A 50 -4.55 -10.45 1.67
CA TYR A 50 -5.40 -11.52 2.17
C TYR A 50 -6.06 -11.13 3.50
N GLY A 51 -5.29 -10.62 4.46
CA GLY A 51 -5.81 -10.19 5.76
C GLY A 51 -6.88 -9.10 5.65
N ILE A 52 -6.70 -8.12 4.76
CA ILE A 52 -7.70 -7.05 4.54
C ILE A 52 -8.97 -7.61 3.86
N ARG A 53 -8.82 -8.55 2.90
CA ARG A 53 -9.96 -9.22 2.25
C ARG A 53 -10.75 -10.10 3.22
N GLU A 54 -10.08 -10.86 4.08
CA GLU A 54 -10.71 -11.61 5.17
C GLU A 54 -11.45 -10.69 6.14
N ALA A 55 -10.94 -9.46 6.30
CA ALA A 55 -11.59 -8.43 7.09
C ALA A 55 -12.81 -7.76 6.39
N GLY A 56 -13.25 -8.29 5.24
CA GLY A 56 -14.44 -7.84 4.53
C GLY A 56 -14.24 -6.62 3.64
N ILE A 57 -13.00 -6.21 3.36
CA ILE A 57 -12.70 -5.00 2.59
C ILE A 57 -12.15 -5.38 1.22
N GLN A 58 -12.76 -4.85 0.16
CA GLN A 58 -12.36 -5.15 -1.22
C GLN A 58 -11.02 -4.47 -1.52
N THR A 59 -10.03 -5.30 -1.84
CA THR A 59 -8.63 -4.84 -1.95
C THR A 59 -8.02 -5.28 -3.27
N SER A 60 -7.52 -4.32 -4.03
CA SER A 60 -6.71 -4.51 -5.23
C SER A 60 -5.22 -4.55 -4.89
N VAL A 61 -4.42 -5.12 -5.79
CA VAL A 61 -2.96 -5.11 -5.69
C VAL A 61 -2.37 -4.56 -6.97
N LEU A 62 -1.56 -3.51 -6.85
CA LEU A 62 -0.82 -2.92 -7.97
C LEU A 62 0.67 -3.18 -7.79
N VAL A 63 1.28 -3.84 -8.77
CA VAL A 63 2.74 -4.01 -8.82
C VAL A 63 3.31 -2.95 -9.74
N LEU A 64 4.13 -2.05 -9.21
CA LEU A 64 4.69 -0.96 -10.01
C LEU A 64 5.56 -1.49 -11.15
N GLU A 65 5.50 -0.81 -12.30
CA GLU A 65 6.40 -0.97 -13.43
C GLU A 65 7.82 -0.50 -13.06
N ALA A 66 7.88 0.65 -12.40
CA ALA A 66 9.09 1.40 -12.09
C ALA A 66 9.24 1.62 -10.56
N GLY A 67 9.24 0.56 -9.77
CA GLY A 67 9.33 0.61 -8.30
C GLY A 67 10.76 0.47 -7.73
N MET A 68 11.80 0.37 -8.58
CA MET A 68 13.18 0.07 -8.15
C MET A 68 14.06 1.30 -8.02
N GLY A 69 15.11 1.19 -7.20
CA GLY A 69 16.07 2.27 -7.00
C GLY A 69 15.49 3.45 -6.23
N LEU A 70 16.09 4.63 -6.41
CA LEU A 70 15.66 5.89 -5.80
C LEU A 70 14.94 6.77 -6.83
N PRO A 71 13.97 7.60 -6.40
CA PRO A 71 13.44 8.65 -7.25
C PRO A 71 14.53 9.62 -7.71
N ARG A 72 14.38 10.22 -8.89
CA ARG A 72 15.37 11.18 -9.44
C ARG A 72 15.60 12.39 -8.54
N ASP A 73 14.58 12.82 -7.78
CA ASP A 73 14.63 13.97 -6.87
C ASP A 73 15.10 13.60 -5.45
N ALA A 74 15.55 12.37 -5.23
CA ALA A 74 16.19 11.94 -3.98
C ALA A 74 17.71 12.14 -4.01
N PRO A 75 18.36 12.36 -2.86
CA PRO A 75 19.82 12.34 -2.75
C PRO A 75 20.38 11.01 -3.31
N GLY A 76 21.27 11.07 -4.30
CA GLY A 76 21.80 9.88 -4.99
C GLY A 76 20.86 9.25 -6.03
N GLY A 77 19.72 9.88 -6.32
CA GLY A 77 18.71 9.38 -7.27
C GLY A 77 19.16 9.39 -8.74
N ALA A 78 19.95 10.39 -9.14
CA ALA A 78 20.46 10.53 -10.50
C ALA A 78 21.39 9.38 -10.92
N SER A 79 22.10 8.77 -9.98
CA SER A 79 23.03 7.66 -10.21
C SER A 79 22.38 6.27 -10.18
N MET A 80 21.13 6.14 -9.69
CA MET A 80 20.55 4.83 -9.33
C MET A 80 19.06 4.61 -9.67
N GLY A 81 18.39 5.52 -10.40
CA GLY A 81 16.93 5.56 -10.43
C GLY A 81 16.21 5.03 -11.69
N ILE A 82 15.39 3.98 -11.51
CA ILE A 82 14.18 3.71 -12.31
C ILE A 82 12.93 3.77 -11.41
N CYS A 83 12.95 4.59 -10.35
CA CYS A 83 11.80 4.71 -9.45
C CYS A 83 10.85 5.83 -9.93
N GLY A 84 9.61 5.49 -10.19
CA GLY A 84 8.57 6.41 -10.62
C GLY A 84 7.20 5.74 -10.56
N ILE A 85 6.20 6.49 -10.98
CA ILE A 85 4.84 6.01 -11.17
C ILE A 85 4.32 6.55 -12.50
N THR A 86 3.73 5.70 -13.31
CA THR A 86 3.21 6.07 -14.62
C THR A 86 1.84 6.75 -14.50
N PRO A 87 1.40 7.56 -15.48
CA PRO A 87 0.06 8.13 -15.48
C PRO A 87 -1.05 7.06 -15.39
N LYS A 88 -0.83 5.89 -16.01
CA LYS A 88 -1.74 4.75 -15.94
C LYS A 88 -1.87 4.23 -14.50
N GLU A 89 -0.74 4.00 -13.83
CA GLU A 89 -0.73 3.55 -12.43
C GLU A 89 -1.35 4.58 -11.49
N VAL A 90 -1.08 5.88 -11.70
CA VAL A 90 -1.72 6.96 -10.94
C VAL A 90 -3.24 6.91 -11.09
N ALA A 91 -3.74 6.80 -12.33
CA ALA A 91 -5.16 6.70 -12.59
C ALA A 91 -5.76 5.45 -11.92
N GLN A 92 -5.09 4.30 -11.99
CA GLN A 92 -5.52 3.07 -11.33
C GLN A 92 -5.59 3.21 -9.80
N ILE A 93 -4.57 3.81 -9.17
CA ILE A 93 -4.56 4.05 -7.71
C ILE A 93 -5.69 4.99 -7.32
N ASN A 94 -5.87 6.11 -8.01
CA ASN A 94 -6.84 7.14 -7.64
C ASN A 94 -8.31 6.72 -7.78
N ARG A 95 -8.60 5.57 -8.41
CA ARG A 95 -9.96 4.96 -8.38
C ARG A 95 -10.33 4.37 -7.02
N HIS A 96 -9.34 4.17 -6.15
CA HIS A 96 -9.52 3.59 -4.82
C HIS A 96 -9.78 4.68 -3.78
N LYS A 97 -10.10 4.25 -2.57
CA LYS A 97 -10.40 5.12 -1.42
C LYS A 97 -9.19 5.35 -0.53
N LEU A 98 -8.33 4.34 -0.38
CA LEU A 98 -7.13 4.38 0.44
C LEU A 98 -6.01 3.55 -0.22
N VAL A 99 -4.78 4.05 -0.18
CA VAL A 99 -3.59 3.33 -0.69
C VAL A 99 -2.70 2.85 0.44
N LEU A 100 -2.20 1.61 0.34
CA LEU A 100 -1.16 1.07 1.21
C LEU A 100 0.14 0.97 0.40
N LEU A 101 1.14 1.76 0.78
CA LEU A 101 2.45 1.76 0.13
C LEU A 101 3.39 0.80 0.87
N HIS A 102 3.62 -0.39 0.30
CA HIS A 102 4.59 -1.35 0.88
C HIS A 102 6.01 -1.07 0.36
N LEU A 103 6.87 -0.59 1.26
CA LEU A 103 8.19 -0.06 0.95
C LEU A 103 9.31 -0.86 1.63
N GLY A 104 10.56 -0.37 1.50
CA GLY A 104 11.76 -1.07 1.95
C GLY A 104 12.22 -0.73 3.36
N ASN A 105 13.49 -1.03 3.63
CA ASN A 105 14.12 -0.87 4.95
C ASN A 105 14.96 0.42 5.11
N ILE A 106 15.25 1.15 4.04
CA ILE A 106 16.14 2.32 4.13
C ILE A 106 15.27 3.58 4.24
N PRO A 107 15.27 4.30 5.39
CA PRO A 107 14.40 5.47 5.60
C PRO A 107 14.50 6.51 4.50
N SER A 108 15.71 6.95 4.18
CA SER A 108 15.94 7.91 3.10
C SER A 108 15.43 7.42 1.74
N HIS A 109 15.32 6.11 1.50
CA HIS A 109 14.78 5.61 0.25
C HIS A 109 13.26 5.65 0.25
N PHE A 110 12.61 5.07 1.26
CA PHE A 110 11.15 4.94 1.23
C PHE A 110 10.43 6.28 1.51
N ILE A 111 11.02 7.17 2.28
CA ILE A 111 10.46 8.50 2.54
C ILE A 111 10.39 9.30 1.21
N TYR A 112 11.48 9.32 0.43
CA TYR A 112 11.47 9.97 -0.87
C TYR A 112 10.55 9.28 -1.89
N LYS A 113 10.47 7.94 -1.89
CA LYS A 113 9.49 7.23 -2.74
C LYS A 113 8.06 7.62 -2.39
N THR A 114 7.75 7.70 -1.11
CA THR A 114 6.44 8.13 -0.62
C THR A 114 6.12 9.51 -1.18
N ARG A 115 7.05 10.46 -1.13
CA ARG A 115 6.87 11.78 -1.75
C ARG A 115 6.60 11.70 -3.24
N THR A 116 7.39 10.92 -3.99
CA THR A 116 7.21 10.76 -5.45
C THR A 116 5.82 10.21 -5.79
N PHE A 117 5.32 9.24 -5.02
CA PHE A 117 4.00 8.67 -5.24
C PHE A 117 2.89 9.66 -4.85
N LEU A 118 2.96 10.27 -3.67
CA LEU A 118 1.94 11.20 -3.18
C LEU A 118 1.92 12.56 -3.89
N LYS A 119 2.97 12.93 -4.63
CA LYS A 119 2.91 14.05 -5.60
C LYS A 119 1.87 13.82 -6.70
N ASN A 120 1.54 12.56 -7.00
CA ASN A 120 0.67 12.18 -8.11
C ASN A 120 -0.65 11.54 -7.65
N VAL A 121 -0.59 10.73 -6.59
CA VAL A 121 -1.75 10.10 -5.95
C VAL A 121 -2.49 11.12 -5.09
N THR A 122 -3.81 11.15 -5.17
CA THR A 122 -4.67 12.15 -4.50
C THR A 122 -5.46 11.60 -3.31
N ILE A 123 -5.38 10.30 -3.06
CA ILE A 123 -6.11 9.60 -1.99
C ILE A 123 -5.24 9.46 -0.73
N PRO A 124 -5.84 9.27 0.46
CA PRO A 124 -5.08 9.04 1.70
C PRO A 124 -4.22 7.78 1.62
N ALA A 125 -3.08 7.80 2.30
CA ALA A 125 -2.06 6.77 2.21
C ALA A 125 -1.57 6.27 3.57
N ILE A 126 -1.42 4.96 3.70
CA ILE A 126 -0.71 4.29 4.80
C ILE A 126 0.62 3.76 4.26
N VAL A 127 1.73 4.11 4.91
CA VAL A 127 3.05 3.55 4.56
C VAL A 127 3.32 2.30 5.40
N ILE A 128 3.77 1.24 4.76
CA ILE A 128 4.18 -0.01 5.40
C ILE A 128 5.65 -0.23 5.10
N CYS A 129 6.49 -0.32 6.13
CA CYS A 129 7.94 -0.42 5.97
C CYS A 129 8.60 -1.24 7.10
N GLN A 130 9.89 -1.53 6.95
CA GLN A 130 10.64 -2.29 7.95
C GLN A 130 11.21 -1.38 9.03
N ALA A 131 11.92 -0.32 8.65
CA ALA A 131 12.63 0.52 9.62
C ALA A 131 11.69 1.42 10.42
N PRO A 132 12.05 1.74 11.68
CA PRO A 132 11.35 2.75 12.45
C PRO A 132 11.44 4.10 11.75
N VAL A 133 10.34 4.85 11.79
CA VAL A 133 10.23 6.19 11.19
C VAL A 133 9.14 6.99 11.91
N GLU A 134 9.35 8.29 11.98
CA GLU A 134 8.40 9.24 12.55
C GLU A 134 7.76 10.11 11.46
N PHE A 135 6.54 10.59 11.71
CA PHE A 135 5.83 11.50 10.82
C PHE A 135 6.62 12.75 10.46
N LYS A 136 7.37 13.30 11.43
CA LYS A 136 8.22 14.47 11.20
C LYS A 136 9.20 14.26 10.03
N GLN A 137 9.75 13.05 9.86
CA GLN A 137 10.71 12.78 8.81
C GLN A 137 10.08 12.84 7.40
N PHE A 138 8.78 12.55 7.27
CA PHE A 138 8.04 12.74 6.03
C PHE A 138 7.68 14.21 5.80
N ALA A 139 7.25 14.91 6.85
CA ALA A 139 6.93 16.33 6.81
C ALA A 139 8.15 17.19 6.45
N ASP A 140 9.34 16.86 6.98
CA ASP A 140 10.61 17.55 6.69
C ASP A 140 10.98 17.55 5.20
N ILE A 141 10.48 16.57 4.43
CA ILE A 141 10.65 16.52 2.97
C ILE A 141 9.40 16.97 2.19
N LYS A 142 8.47 17.65 2.88
CA LYS A 142 7.26 18.29 2.35
C LYS A 142 6.17 17.31 1.90
N ILE A 143 6.11 16.12 2.49
CA ILE A 143 4.93 15.26 2.33
C ILE A 143 3.83 15.79 3.23
N ARG A 144 2.61 15.95 2.71
CA ARG A 144 1.42 16.23 3.51
C ARG A 144 1.15 15.08 4.46
N VAL A 145 1.45 15.26 5.74
CA VAL A 145 1.11 14.34 6.83
C VAL A 145 -0.14 14.81 7.59
N ARG A 146 -1.07 13.91 7.86
CA ARG A 146 -2.30 14.20 8.58
C ARG A 146 -2.02 14.73 9.99
N ASP A 147 -2.80 15.75 10.39
CA ASP A 147 -2.74 16.41 11.70
C ASP A 147 -1.34 17.01 12.05
N PHE A 148 -0.47 17.18 11.04
CA PHE A 148 0.83 17.82 11.20
C PHE A 148 0.76 19.26 10.67
N PRO A 149 1.20 20.28 11.45
CA PRO A 149 1.15 21.67 11.03
C PRO A 149 2.21 21.92 9.94
N GLN A 150 1.77 22.01 8.68
CA GLN A 150 2.64 22.19 7.52
C GLN A 150 1.93 23.00 6.42
N ASP A 151 2.47 24.18 6.10
CA ASP A 151 1.89 25.05 5.06
C ASP A 151 2.56 24.87 3.70
N ASP A 152 3.72 24.19 3.65
CA ASP A 152 4.56 24.08 2.44
C ASP A 152 4.59 22.66 1.84
N ALA A 153 3.62 21.81 2.18
CA ALA A 153 3.52 20.46 1.63
C ALA A 153 3.36 20.47 0.09
N VAL A 154 4.13 19.61 -0.59
CA VAL A 154 4.17 19.52 -2.06
C VAL A 154 3.40 18.31 -2.63
N THR A 155 2.85 17.45 -1.77
CA THR A 155 2.09 16.27 -2.19
C THR A 155 0.60 16.57 -2.33
N LYS A 156 -0.05 15.90 -3.27
CA LYS A 156 -1.51 15.98 -3.47
C LYS A 156 -2.23 15.06 -2.48
N GLY A 157 -1.73 13.84 -2.36
CA GLY A 157 -2.17 12.85 -1.38
C GLY A 157 -1.59 13.14 0.01
N GLU A 158 -2.23 12.54 1.00
CA GLU A 158 -1.94 12.72 2.43
C GLU A 158 -1.47 11.40 3.04
N LEU A 159 -0.35 11.45 3.77
CA LEU A 159 0.11 10.36 4.63
C LEU A 159 -0.70 10.39 5.93
N VAL A 160 -1.50 9.36 6.16
CA VAL A 160 -2.39 9.28 7.33
C VAL A 160 -1.85 8.35 8.41
N ASP A 161 -1.05 7.34 8.04
CA ASP A 161 -0.49 6.40 9.01
C ASP A 161 0.78 5.70 8.52
N VAL A 162 1.54 5.12 9.46
CA VAL A 162 2.70 4.27 9.18
C VAL A 162 2.66 3.00 10.00
N VAL A 163 2.92 1.85 9.37
CA VAL A 163 3.20 0.57 10.04
C VAL A 163 4.64 0.18 9.79
N THR A 164 5.43 0.09 10.86
CA THR A 164 6.85 -0.31 10.81
C THR A 164 7.02 -1.78 11.21
N GLY A 165 8.20 -2.35 10.96
CA GLY A 165 8.53 -3.74 11.33
C GLY A 165 7.99 -4.80 10.38
N VAL A 166 7.54 -4.43 9.17
CA VAL A 166 7.13 -5.39 8.13
C VAL A 166 8.32 -5.63 7.19
N ILE A 167 8.84 -6.86 7.20
CA ILE A 167 10.08 -7.23 6.49
C ILE A 167 9.73 -7.82 5.12
N ARG A 168 10.43 -7.36 4.08
CA ARG A 168 10.22 -7.86 2.71
C ARG A 168 10.68 -9.31 2.57
N GLY A 169 9.85 -10.15 1.95
CA GLY A 169 10.14 -11.56 1.74
C GLY A 169 9.90 -12.46 2.95
N GLU A 170 9.55 -11.90 4.10
CA GLU A 170 9.20 -12.65 5.30
C GLU A 170 7.69 -12.70 5.50
N THR A 171 7.23 -13.59 6.39
CA THR A 171 5.83 -13.58 6.84
C THR A 171 5.62 -12.38 7.75
N VAL A 172 4.50 -11.69 7.55
CA VAL A 172 4.03 -10.59 8.38
C VAL A 172 3.59 -11.16 9.73
N PRO A 173 4.15 -10.68 10.86
CA PRO A 173 3.68 -11.09 12.17
C PRO A 173 2.18 -10.81 12.35
N ALA A 174 1.45 -11.69 13.03
CA ALA A 174 0.00 -11.56 13.23
C ALA A 174 -0.38 -10.19 13.85
N VAL A 175 0.38 -9.76 14.85
CA VAL A 175 0.25 -8.42 15.48
C VAL A 175 0.34 -7.28 14.46
N LYS A 176 1.18 -7.41 13.43
CA LYS A 176 1.34 -6.41 12.37
C LYS A 176 0.22 -6.47 11.35
N LEU A 177 -0.26 -7.66 11.00
CA LEU A 177 -1.48 -7.82 10.20
C LEU A 177 -2.69 -7.17 10.88
N GLU A 178 -2.89 -7.42 12.17
CA GLU A 178 -3.95 -6.80 12.96
C GLU A 178 -3.80 -5.28 13.06
N GLU A 179 -2.57 -4.78 13.26
CA GLU A 179 -2.28 -3.34 13.24
C GLU A 179 -2.69 -2.70 11.91
N ILE A 180 -2.32 -3.32 10.78
CA ILE A 180 -2.65 -2.84 9.44
C ILE A 180 -4.17 -2.82 9.26
N ILE A 181 -4.88 -3.92 9.57
CA ILE A 181 -6.33 -4.02 9.41
C ILE A 181 -7.04 -2.96 10.27
N ARG A 182 -6.62 -2.78 11.52
CA ARG A 182 -7.18 -1.78 12.43
C ARG A 182 -7.01 -0.36 11.89
N LYS A 183 -5.81 -0.03 11.40
CA LYS A 183 -5.52 1.29 10.80
C LYS A 183 -6.31 1.53 9.52
N VAL A 184 -6.41 0.52 8.66
CA VAL A 184 -7.24 0.58 7.44
C VAL A 184 -8.69 0.88 7.81
N LYS A 185 -9.27 0.15 8.77
CA LYS A 185 -10.66 0.38 9.21
C LYS A 185 -10.88 1.76 9.81
N TYR A 186 -9.96 2.21 10.65
CA TYR A 186 -10.01 3.55 11.24
C TYR A 186 -9.99 4.63 10.17
N TRP A 187 -9.01 4.62 9.27
CA TRP A 187 -8.94 5.66 8.24
C TRP A 187 -10.06 5.56 7.23
N TYR A 188 -10.54 4.35 6.92
CA TYR A 188 -11.74 4.19 6.12
C TYR A 188 -12.96 4.85 6.77
N SER A 189 -13.17 4.66 8.09
CA SER A 189 -14.30 5.28 8.79
C SER A 189 -14.19 6.81 8.87
N VAL A 190 -12.96 7.34 8.95
CA VAL A 190 -12.71 8.79 8.96
C VAL A 190 -13.07 9.44 7.62
N TYR A 191 -12.63 8.89 6.49
CA TYR A 191 -12.87 9.50 5.17
C TYR A 191 -14.22 9.08 4.55
N TYR A 192 -14.74 7.90 4.90
CA TYR A 192 -15.94 7.32 4.29
C TYR A 192 -16.93 6.83 5.36
N PRO A 193 -17.37 7.69 6.29
CA PRO A 193 -18.21 7.29 7.43
C PRO A 193 -19.55 6.69 7.00
N ALA A 194 -20.17 7.21 5.94
CA ALA A 194 -21.43 6.69 5.42
C ALA A 194 -21.31 5.25 4.88
N ASP A 195 -20.26 4.97 4.09
CA ASP A 195 -20.00 3.60 3.60
C ASP A 195 -19.54 2.68 4.74
N TYR A 196 -18.74 3.19 5.67
CA TYR A 196 -18.36 2.43 6.84
C TYR A 196 -19.58 2.01 7.67
N ALA A 197 -20.57 2.90 7.87
CA ALA A 197 -21.74 2.64 8.69
C ALA A 197 -22.73 1.63 8.07
N THR A 198 -22.79 1.52 6.74
CA THR A 198 -23.69 0.55 6.06
C THR A 198 -23.17 -0.88 6.12
N ARG A 199 -21.91 -1.08 6.55
CA ARG A 199 -21.28 -2.39 6.64
C ARG A 199 -21.51 -3.04 8.00
N ARG A 200 -21.78 -4.35 7.96
CA ARG A 200 -21.65 -5.21 9.15
C ARG A 200 -20.19 -5.57 9.34
N TRP A 201 -19.52 -4.79 10.17
CA TRP A 201 -18.28 -5.21 10.83
C TRP A 201 -18.70 -6.11 12.00
N ASP A 202 -18.41 -7.39 11.95
CA ASP A 202 -18.46 -8.22 13.17
C ASP A 202 -17.47 -7.68 14.22
N ALA A 203 -17.67 -8.08 15.47
CA ALA A 203 -16.86 -7.63 16.61
C ALA A 203 -15.36 -8.00 16.53
N VAL A 204 -14.96 -8.81 15.54
CA VAL A 204 -13.57 -9.27 15.29
C VAL A 204 -13.07 -8.86 13.89
N GLY A 205 -13.92 -8.27 13.06
CA GLY A 205 -13.59 -7.79 11.74
C GLY A 205 -13.77 -8.70 10.52
N ARG A 206 -14.26 -9.94 10.61
CA ARG A 206 -14.75 -10.78 9.49
C ARG A 206 -16.12 -10.36 8.94
N ALA A 207 -16.21 -10.19 7.62
CA ALA A 207 -17.50 -10.08 6.95
C ALA A 207 -18.37 -11.32 7.20
N CYS A 208 -19.50 -11.15 7.90
CA CYS A 208 -20.50 -12.20 8.03
C CYS A 208 -21.19 -12.38 6.66
N ARG A 209 -20.78 -13.39 5.89
CA ARG A 209 -21.56 -13.84 4.73
C ARG A 209 -22.85 -14.46 5.28
N ARG A 210 -24.02 -13.99 4.82
CA ARG A 210 -25.25 -14.78 4.94
C ARG A 210 -25.01 -16.06 4.15
N VAL A 211 -24.88 -17.18 4.86
CA VAL A 211 -25.22 -18.47 4.25
C VAL A 211 -26.74 -18.47 4.22
N GLU A 212 -27.32 -18.09 3.09
CA GLU A 212 -28.70 -18.45 2.80
C GLU A 212 -28.70 -19.96 2.58
N VAL A 213 -29.18 -20.67 3.60
CA VAL A 213 -29.48 -22.10 3.51
C VAL A 213 -30.81 -22.18 2.78
N CYS A 214 -30.76 -22.54 1.49
CA CYS A 214 -31.90 -23.09 0.77
C CYS A 214 -31.91 -24.61 0.97
#